data_AF-A0A7Z9QUV5-F1
#
_entry.id   AF-A0A7Z9QUV5-F1
#
_cell.length_a   1.000
_cell.length_b   1.000
_cell.length_c   1.000
_cell.angle_alpha   90.00
_cell.angle_beta   90.00
_cell.angle_gamma   90.00
#
_symmetry.space_group_name_H-M   'P 1'
#
loop_
_entity.id
_entity.type
_entity.pdbx_description
1 polymer ?
#
loop_
_entity_poly.entity_id
_entity_poly.type
_entity_poly.pdbx_seq_one_letter_code
_entity_poly.pdbx_strand_id
1 'polypeptide(L)'
;WLQIKVVGVRSNRNGFGAKVTLQVGNLSLTKETRSSSGYLSSHDPRLAFGIGQYQKIESLTIHWPSGTVQRLENISVNQQITVVEEVPQ
;
A
#
# COMPACT_ATOMS: atom_id res chain seq x y z
N TRP A 1 -9.61 7.46 -7.16
CA TRP A 1 -8.75 6.25 -7.13
C TRP A 1 -7.46 6.58 -6.35
N LEU A 2 -6.76 5.60 -5.79
CA LEU A 2 -5.40 5.80 -5.25
C LEU A 2 -4.53 4.62 -5.70
N GLN A 3 -3.32 4.89 -6.17
CA GLN A 3 -2.33 3.85 -6.43
C GLN A 3 -1.19 3.93 -5.43
N ILE A 4 -0.83 2.80 -4.85
CA ILE A 4 0.23 2.72 -3.85
C ILE A 4 1.27 1.72 -4.32
N LYS A 5 2.51 2.20 -4.43
CA LYS A 5 3.68 1.34 -4.62
C LYS A 5 4.39 1.21 -3.28
N VAL A 6 4.55 -0.01 -2.79
CA VAL A 6 5.36 -0.28 -1.60
C VAL A 6 6.75 -0.74 -2.04
N VAL A 7 7.79 -0.23 -1.37
CA VAL A 7 9.18 -0.60 -1.61
C VAL A 7 9.80 -1.04 -0.29
N GLY A 8 10.06 -2.34 -0.16
CA GLY A 8 10.74 -2.88 1.01
C GLY A 8 12.22 -2.51 1.03
N VAL A 9 12.75 -2.29 2.24
CA VAL A 9 14.18 -2.05 2.51
C VAL A 9 14.74 -3.18 3.37
N ARG A 10 14.12 -3.48 4.52
CA ARG A 10 14.41 -4.69 5.33
C ARG A 10 13.73 -5.92 4.73
N SER A 11 12.51 -5.73 4.26
CA SER A 11 11.75 -6.71 3.49
C SER A 11 12.27 -6.75 2.04
N ASN A 12 11.78 -7.70 1.23
CA ASN A 12 12.16 -7.74 -0.18
C ASN A 12 11.82 -6.42 -0.89
N ARG A 13 12.63 -6.01 -1.87
CA ARG A 13 12.47 -4.71 -2.57
C ARG A 13 11.08 -4.47 -3.18
N ASN A 14 10.36 -5.53 -3.50
CA ASN A 14 9.01 -5.45 -4.06
C ASN A 14 7.93 -5.32 -2.98
N GLY A 15 8.31 -5.35 -1.69
CA GLY A 15 7.40 -5.28 -0.54
C GLY A 15 6.37 -6.41 -0.53
N PHE A 16 6.72 -7.62 -0.99
CA PHE A 16 5.78 -8.74 -1.07
C PHE A 16 5.40 -9.22 0.33
N GLY A 17 4.11 -9.45 0.56
CA GLY A 17 3.56 -9.75 1.88
C GLY A 17 3.22 -8.51 2.71
N ALA A 18 3.47 -7.30 2.21
CA ALA A 18 3.07 -6.08 2.90
C ALA A 18 1.54 -5.91 2.83
N LYS A 19 0.92 -5.71 3.98
CA LYS A 19 -0.52 -5.52 4.11
C LYS A 19 -0.83 -4.03 4.29
N VAL A 20 -1.52 -3.47 3.32
CA VAL A 20 -1.92 -2.06 3.26
C VAL A 20 -3.40 -1.93 3.58
N THR A 21 -3.70 -1.19 4.63
CA THR A 21 -5.05 -0.88 5.09
C THR A 21 -5.31 0.62 4.91
N LEU A 22 -6.29 0.97 4.10
CA LEU A 22 -6.85 2.30 3.96
C LEU A 22 -8.08 2.46 4.85
N GLN A 23 -8.16 3.57 5.58
CA GLN A 23 -9.39 4.06 6.19
C GLN A 23 -9.86 5.32 5.47
N VAL A 24 -11.10 5.32 5.01
CA VAL A 24 -11.68 6.39 4.19
C VAL A 24 -13.13 6.61 4.62
N GLY A 25 -13.38 7.59 5.49
CA GLY A 25 -14.68 7.78 6.12
C GLY A 25 -15.10 6.50 6.86
N ASN A 26 -16.25 5.95 6.48
CA ASN A 26 -16.78 4.73 7.09
C ASN A 26 -16.30 3.44 6.38
N LEU A 27 -15.39 3.54 5.41
CA LEU A 27 -14.88 2.39 4.66
C LEU A 27 -13.45 2.03 5.08
N SER A 28 -13.24 0.73 5.30
CA SER A 28 -11.93 0.13 5.52
C SER A 28 -11.58 -0.77 4.34
N LEU A 29 -10.52 -0.44 3.60
CA LEU A 29 -10.06 -1.21 2.45
C LEU A 29 -8.69 -1.81 2.75
N THR A 30 -8.60 -3.14 2.74
CA THR A 30 -7.34 -3.83 3.00
C THR A 30 -6.89 -4.60 1.76
N LYS A 31 -5.63 -4.43 1.35
CA LYS A 31 -4.99 -5.22 0.30
C LYS A 31 -3.59 -5.64 0.72
N GLU A 32 -3.17 -6.79 0.24
CA GLU A 32 -1.83 -7.33 0.47
C GLU A 32 -1.09 -7.41 -0.86
N THR A 33 0.16 -6.97 -0.87
CA THR A 33 1.03 -7.14 -2.04
C THR A 33 1.41 -8.61 -2.18
N ARG A 34 0.93 -9.26 -3.22
CA ARG A 34 1.28 -10.64 -3.54
C ARG A 34 2.05 -10.70 -4.85
N SER A 35 3.02 -11.60 -4.93
CA SER A 35 3.57 -12.03 -6.21
C SER A 35 2.58 -12.99 -6.87
N SER A 36 1.74 -12.52 -7.78
CA SER A 36 0.95 -13.40 -8.63
C SER A 36 1.83 -13.97 -9.75
N SER A 37 2.56 -15.04 -9.48
CA SER A 37 3.32 -15.74 -10.54
C SER A 37 2.38 -16.44 -11.51
N GLY A 38 1.83 -15.71 -12.48
CA GLY A 38 1.04 -16.25 -13.59
C GLY A 38 1.81 -16.08 -14.89
N TYR A 39 2.11 -17.19 -15.59
CA TYR A 39 2.78 -17.23 -16.89
C TYR A 39 2.21 -16.15 -17.83
N LEU A 40 3.05 -15.21 -18.31
CA LEU A 40 2.74 -14.05 -19.18
C LEU A 40 2.16 -12.76 -18.56
N SER A 41 2.02 -12.63 -17.23
CA SER A 41 1.53 -11.36 -16.64
C SER A 41 2.69 -10.45 -16.22
N SER A 42 2.83 -9.29 -16.87
CA SER A 42 3.71 -8.20 -16.43
C SER A 42 3.26 -7.72 -15.06
N HIS A 43 4.00 -8.14 -14.04
CA HIS A 43 3.67 -7.88 -12.63
C HIS A 43 3.93 -6.42 -12.28
N ASP A 44 2.87 -5.62 -12.27
CA ASP A 44 2.90 -4.33 -11.62
C ASP A 44 2.50 -4.53 -10.13
N PRO A 45 3.43 -4.43 -9.16
CA PRO A 45 3.14 -4.67 -7.75
C PRO A 45 2.38 -3.51 -7.10
N ARG A 46 1.83 -2.56 -7.87
CA ARG A 46 1.07 -1.43 -7.30
C ARG A 46 -0.31 -1.88 -6.86
N LEU A 47 -0.66 -1.49 -5.65
CA LEU A 47 -2.00 -1.68 -5.11
C LEU A 47 -2.89 -0.52 -5.55
N ALA A 48 -3.88 -0.82 -6.39
CA ALA A 48 -4.92 0.13 -6.77
C ALA A 48 -6.12 0.02 -5.81
N PHE A 49 -6.52 1.15 -5.22
CA PHE A 49 -7.67 1.28 -4.33
C PHE A 49 -8.76 2.15 -4.98
N GLY A 50 -9.95 1.56 -5.13
CA GLY A 50 -11.16 2.27 -5.50
C GLY A 50 -11.78 2.90 -4.26
N ILE A 51 -11.76 4.23 -4.20
CA ILE A 51 -12.21 5.05 -3.06
C ILE A 51 -13.58 5.70 -3.31
N GLY A 52 -14.24 5.38 -4.44
CA GLY A 52 -15.57 5.86 -4.76
C GLY A 52 -15.69 7.39 -4.75
N GLN A 53 -16.61 7.89 -3.93
CA GLN A 53 -16.94 9.32 -3.77
C GLN A 53 -16.09 10.05 -2.72
N TYR A 54 -15.23 9.35 -1.98
CA TYR A 54 -14.44 9.97 -0.94
C TYR A 54 -13.27 10.77 -1.52
N GLN A 55 -13.08 11.99 -1.01
CA GLN A 55 -12.05 12.93 -1.49
C GLN A 55 -10.77 12.93 -0.66
N LYS A 56 -10.74 12.22 0.47
CA LYS A 56 -9.57 12.18 1.36
C LYS A 56 -9.48 10.85 2.06
N ILE A 57 -8.27 10.34 2.20
CA ILE A 57 -7.97 9.13 2.98
C ILE A 57 -7.54 9.59 4.37
N GLU A 58 -8.21 9.06 5.39
CA GLU A 58 -7.97 9.44 6.78
C GLU A 58 -6.64 8.86 7.26
N SER A 59 -6.49 7.55 7.09
CA SER A 59 -5.26 6.86 7.44
C SER A 59 -4.94 5.74 6.46
N LEU A 60 -3.65 5.50 6.32
CA LEU A 60 -3.05 4.45 5.55
C LEU A 60 -2.04 3.73 6.45
N THR A 61 -2.34 2.48 6.78
CA THR A 61 -1.45 1.66 7.60
C THR A 61 -0.84 0.57 6.75
N ILE A 62 0.49 0.46 6.75
CA ILE A 62 1.26 -0.55 6.06
C ILE A 62 1.92 -1.43 7.11
N HIS A 63 1.53 -2.70 7.14
CA HIS A 63 2.21 -3.73 7.91
C HIS A 63 3.22 -4.41 6.99
N TRP A 64 4.49 -4.24 7.28
CA TRP A 64 5.58 -4.84 6.53
C TRP A 64 5.88 -6.26 7.05
N PRO A 65 6.34 -7.18 6.18
CA PRO A 65 6.77 -8.52 6.57
C PRO A 65 7.90 -8.53 7.61
N SER A 66 8.73 -7.48 7.64
CA SER A 66 9.81 -7.31 8.62
C SER A 66 9.34 -7.05 10.05
N GLY A 67 8.02 -6.87 10.25
CA GLY A 67 7.41 -6.42 11.51
C GLY A 67 7.28 -4.90 11.63
N THR A 68 7.87 -4.12 10.73
CA THR A 68 7.68 -2.66 10.71
C THR A 68 6.22 -2.34 10.42
N VAL A 69 5.65 -1.38 11.16
CA VAL A 69 4.33 -0.82 10.88
C VAL A 69 4.49 0.66 10.60
N GLN A 70 4.05 1.08 9.41
CA GLN A 70 4.15 2.46 8.96
C GLN A 70 2.75 3.03 8.75
N ARG A 71 2.49 4.21 9.31
CA ARG A 71 1.18 4.87 9.22
C ARG A 71 1.34 6.25 8.59
N LEU A 72 0.55 6.51 7.58
CA LEU A 72 0.44 7.79 6.88
C LEU A 72 -0.98 8.31 7.04
N GLU A 73 -1.15 9.62 7.16
CA GLU A 73 -2.45 10.25 7.36
C GLU A 73 -2.65 11.40 6.38
N ASN A 74 -3.90 11.84 6.23
CA ASN A 74 -4.26 13.00 5.41
C ASN A 74 -3.79 12.87 3.94
N ILE A 75 -3.93 11.69 3.36
CA ILE A 75 -3.50 11.44 1.98
C ILE A 75 -4.58 11.91 1.01
N SER A 76 -4.21 12.79 0.07
CA SER A 76 -5.10 13.21 -1.01
C SER A 76 -5.44 12.05 -1.95
N VAL A 77 -6.60 12.13 -2.57
CA VAL A 77 -7.05 11.11 -3.52
C VAL A 77 -6.57 11.41 -4.93
N ASN A 78 -6.77 10.46 -5.86
CA ASN A 78 -6.44 10.59 -7.29
C ASN A 78 -4.95 10.81 -7.56
N GLN A 79 -4.10 10.16 -6.76
CA GLN A 79 -2.65 10.20 -6.91
C GLN A 79 -2.02 8.82 -6.84
N GLN A 80 -0.76 8.76 -7.26
CA GLN A 80 0.11 7.62 -7.04
C GLN A 80 1.14 8.01 -5.97
N ILE A 81 1.18 7.25 -4.88
CA ILE A 81 2.21 7.41 -3.85
C ILE A 81 3.15 6.20 -3.85
N THR A 82 4.43 6.45 -3.57
CA THR A 82 5.41 5.40 -3.31
C THR A 82 5.81 5.48 -1.85
N VAL A 83 5.59 4.39 -1.12
CA VAL A 83 5.95 4.30 0.29
C VAL A 83 7.12 3.33 0.44
N VAL A 84 8.20 3.84 1.01
CA VAL A 84 9.42 3.07 1.28
C VAL A 84 9.39 2.63 2.73
N GLU A 85 9.69 1.36 2.99
CA GLU A 85 9.74 0.78 4.32
C GLU A 85 10.71 1.58 5.21
N GLU A 86 10.19 2.08 6.32
CA GLU A 86 10.99 2.74 7.34
C GLU A 86 11.94 1.74 8.01
N VAL A 87 13.22 2.09 7.99
CA VAL A 87 14.26 1.37 8.72
C VAL A 87 14.61 2.21 9.94
N PRO A 88 14.32 1.76 11.17
CA PRO A 88 14.86 2.41 12.35
C PRO A 88 16.40 2.34 12.27
N GLN A 89 17.06 3.49 12.42
CA GLN A 89 18.53 3.60 12.40
C GLN A 89 19.18 2.87 13.58
#